data_AF-A0A960YD79-F1
#
_entry.id   AF-A0A960YD79-F1
#
_cell.length_a   1.000
_cell.length_b   1.000
_cell.length_c   1.000
_cell.angle_alpha   90.00
_cell.angle_beta   90.00
_cell.angle_gamma   90.00
#
_symmetry.space_group_name_H-M   'P 1'
#
loop_
_entity.id
_entity.type
_entity.pdbx_description
1 polymer ?
#
loop_
_entity_poly.entity_id
_entity_poly.type
_entity_poly.pdbx_seq_one_letter_code
_entity_poly.pdbx_strand_id
1 'polypeptide(L)'
;MSNFVIGRKVGHLATKCDAISENHLVFQFKRMRDSEEYDILVKRGGATMVKPPRMSVYTKMDSNLKLESHEVIGKTADFRISDGMIKDRMTSYIEIKLTSQFFVDHKGAERMKFIFTVNRIHPGMLFKNPSKPYFYSLGKPKGEEQEDIPDED
;
A
#
# COMPACT_ATOMS: atom_id res chain seq x y z
N MET A 1 15.54 13.24 -7.10
CA MET A 1 14.37 12.79 -6.32
C MET A 1 13.76 11.62 -7.06
N SER A 2 13.55 10.49 -6.40
CA SER A 2 12.95 9.31 -7.02
C SER A 2 11.50 9.15 -6.54
N ASN A 3 10.60 8.69 -7.42
CA ASN A 3 9.19 8.50 -7.09
C ASN A 3 8.79 7.03 -7.26
N PHE A 4 8.02 6.48 -6.31
CA PHE A 4 7.43 5.15 -6.40
C PHE A 4 5.92 5.26 -6.15
N VAL A 5 5.11 4.56 -6.96
CA VAL A 5 3.65 4.76 -6.99
C VAL A 5 2.94 3.43 -6.82
N ILE A 6 1.94 3.41 -5.94
CA ILE A 6 1.10 2.26 -5.61
C ILE A 6 -0.36 2.67 -5.72
N GLY A 7 -1.20 1.79 -6.26
CA GLY A 7 -2.66 1.95 -6.24
C GLY A 7 -3.30 1.89 -7.62
N ARG A 8 -2.68 2.42 -8.67
CA ARG A 8 -3.28 2.36 -10.01
C ARG A 8 -3.17 0.98 -10.66
N LYS A 9 -4.04 0.76 -11.66
CA LYS A 9 -4.02 -0.36 -12.63
C LYS A 9 -2.66 -0.62 -13.28
N VAL A 10 -1.82 0.42 -13.38
CA VAL A 10 -0.50 0.40 -14.03
C VAL A 10 0.48 1.29 -13.25
N GLY A 11 1.10 0.80 -12.18
CA GLY A 11 2.07 1.56 -11.39
C GLY A 11 3.36 0.78 -11.19
N HIS A 12 4.27 1.30 -10.37
CA HIS A 12 5.46 0.54 -9.98
C HIS A 12 5.07 -0.72 -9.21
N LEU A 13 4.06 -0.60 -8.34
CA LEU A 13 3.34 -1.73 -7.76
C LEU A 13 1.87 -1.66 -8.20
N ALA A 14 1.56 -2.36 -9.29
CA ALA A 14 0.19 -2.46 -9.79
C ALA A 14 -0.63 -3.39 -8.89
N THR A 15 -1.74 -2.87 -8.35
CA THR A 15 -2.65 -3.64 -7.48
C THR A 15 -3.46 -4.67 -8.26
N LYS A 16 -3.68 -4.42 -9.56
CA LYS A 16 -4.60 -5.19 -10.43
C LYS A 16 -6.02 -5.30 -9.88
N CYS A 17 -6.36 -4.46 -8.90
CA CYS A 17 -7.70 -4.33 -8.36
C CYS A 17 -8.49 -3.36 -9.23
N ASP A 18 -9.70 -3.73 -9.63
CA ASP A 18 -10.54 -2.89 -10.48
C ASP A 18 -11.09 -1.65 -9.73
N ALA A 19 -11.42 -1.81 -8.46
CA ALA A 19 -11.95 -0.78 -7.57
C ALA A 19 -10.90 0.29 -7.21
N ILE A 20 -9.60 -0.03 -7.34
CA ILE A 20 -8.51 0.91 -7.08
C ILE A 20 -8.01 1.47 -8.42
N SER A 21 -8.57 2.61 -8.83
CA SER A 21 -8.28 3.24 -10.13
C SER A 21 -7.23 4.35 -10.07
N GLU A 22 -6.94 4.87 -8.88
CA GLU A 22 -6.12 6.06 -8.64
C GLU A 22 -4.86 5.80 -7.78
N ASN A 23 -3.92 6.74 -7.80
CA ASN A 23 -2.65 6.64 -7.08
C ASN A 23 -2.86 6.78 -5.57
N HIS A 24 -3.05 5.66 -4.88
CA HIS A 24 -3.30 5.67 -3.44
C HIS A 24 -2.10 6.14 -2.62
N LEU A 25 -0.90 5.71 -3.00
CA LEU A 25 0.34 6.09 -2.34
C LEU A 25 1.36 6.54 -3.38
N VAL A 26 1.91 7.73 -3.15
CA VAL A 26 3.06 8.24 -3.91
C VAL A 26 4.19 8.50 -2.95
N PHE A 27 5.22 7.67 -3.03
CA PHE A 27 6.45 7.80 -2.26
C PHE A 27 7.44 8.66 -3.03
N GLN A 28 8.01 9.66 -2.36
CA GLN A 28 9.07 10.49 -2.90
C GLN A 28 10.30 10.36 -2.02
N PHE A 29 11.38 9.87 -2.61
CA PHE A 29 12.65 9.63 -1.95
C PHE A 29 13.63 10.73 -2.31
N LYS A 30 14.13 11.42 -1.28
CA LYS A 30 15.15 12.45 -1.42
C LYS A 30 16.32 12.11 -0.50
N ARG A 31 17.46 11.77 -1.09
CA ARG A 31 18.71 11.63 -0.35
C ARG A 31 19.08 12.98 0.26
N MET A 32 19.44 13.00 1.54
CA MET A 32 19.94 14.19 2.22
C MET A 32 21.32 14.57 1.68
N ARG A 33 21.66 15.86 1.75
CA ARG A 33 23.02 16.31 1.37
C ARG A 33 24.01 15.74 2.38
N ASP A 34 25.14 15.25 1.89
CA ASP A 34 26.27 14.77 2.69
C ASP A 34 25.95 13.63 3.68
N SER A 35 24.82 12.92 3.47
CA SER A 35 24.40 11.77 4.26
C SER A 35 23.95 10.60 3.37
N GLU A 36 23.93 9.40 3.92
CA GLU A 36 23.33 8.22 3.31
C GLU A 36 21.83 8.08 3.64
N GLU A 37 21.30 9.02 4.43
CA GLU A 37 19.91 9.06 4.82
C GLU A 37 19.00 9.63 3.72
N TYR A 38 17.74 9.22 3.78
CA TYR A 38 16.70 9.65 2.86
C TYR A 38 15.51 10.20 3.62
N ASP A 39 15.05 11.37 3.19
CA ASP A 39 13.69 11.85 3.44
C ASP A 39 12.73 11.07 2.55
N ILE A 40 11.70 10.48 3.15
CA ILE A 40 10.65 9.73 2.47
C ILE A 40 9.32 10.46 2.71
N LEU A 41 8.84 11.16 1.69
CA LEU A 41 7.52 11.77 1.71
C LEU A 41 6.51 10.81 1.08
N VAL A 42 5.48 10.43 1.83
CA VAL A 42 4.38 9.60 1.34
C VAL A 42 3.14 10.47 1.19
N LYS A 43 2.63 10.60 -0.03
CA LYS A 43 1.39 11.33 -0.32
C LYS A 43 0.24 10.34 -0.44
N ARG A 44 -0.87 10.64 0.25
CA ARG A 44 -2.10 9.88 0.19
C ARG A 44 -3.01 10.42 -0.91
N GLY A 45 -3.39 9.56 -1.85
CA GLY A 45 -4.35 9.89 -2.91
C GLY A 45 -5.71 9.20 -2.80
N GLY A 46 -5.88 8.25 -1.88
CA GLY A 46 -7.14 7.53 -1.69
C GLY A 46 -7.32 7.00 -0.28
N ALA A 47 -8.31 6.14 -0.06
CA ALA A 47 -8.58 5.55 1.25
C ALA A 47 -7.36 4.74 1.72
N THR A 48 -6.68 5.24 2.76
CA THR A 48 -5.41 4.68 3.22
C THR A 48 -5.32 4.69 4.74
N MET A 49 -4.94 3.55 5.31
CA MET A 49 -4.45 3.46 6.68
C MET A 49 -2.94 3.20 6.68
N VAL A 50 -2.27 3.67 7.73
CA VAL A 50 -0.84 3.46 7.92
C VAL A 50 -0.57 2.93 9.32
N LYS A 51 0.42 2.05 9.42
CA LYS A 51 1.06 1.66 10.66
C LYS A 51 2.53 2.05 10.53
N PRO A 52 2.93 3.22 11.05
CA PRO A 52 4.31 3.70 10.98
C PRO A 52 5.28 2.73 11.67
N PRO A 53 6.60 2.86 11.43
CA PRO A 53 7.58 2.07 12.13
C PRO A 53 7.40 2.14 13.65
N ARG A 54 7.56 1.00 14.33
CA ARG A 54 7.44 0.86 15.80
C ARG A 54 6.02 1.01 16.37
N MET A 55 5.02 1.35 15.55
CA MET A 55 3.61 1.37 15.97
C MET A 55 2.99 -0.02 15.84
N SER A 56 2.08 -0.37 16.76
CA SER A 56 1.40 -1.67 16.77
C SER A 56 0.05 -1.65 16.04
N VAL A 57 -0.54 -0.47 15.83
CA VAL A 57 -1.89 -0.30 15.30
C VAL A 57 -1.90 0.54 14.02
N TYR A 58 -2.87 0.24 13.15
CA TYR A 58 -3.15 1.07 11.98
C TYR A 58 -3.96 2.30 12.37
N THR A 59 -3.58 3.45 11.86
CA THR A 59 -4.32 4.70 11.95
C THR A 59 -4.69 5.20 10.55
N LYS A 60 -5.68 6.08 10.46
CA LYS A 60 -5.98 6.78 9.22
C LYS A 60 -4.76 7.62 8.83
N MET A 61 -4.28 7.47 7.61
CA MET A 61 -3.14 8.24 7.14
C MET A 61 -3.60 9.68 6.83
N ASP A 62 -2.85 10.68 7.26
CA ASP A 62 -3.06 12.07 6.85
C ASP A 62 -2.74 12.26 5.35
N SER A 63 -3.00 13.47 4.82
CA SER A 63 -2.73 13.78 3.41
C SER A 63 -1.27 13.53 3.01
N ASN A 64 -0.35 13.74 3.96
CA ASN A 64 1.07 13.47 3.80
C ASN A 64 1.61 12.81 5.07
N LEU A 65 2.52 11.86 4.90
CA LEU A 65 3.34 11.29 5.97
C LEU A 65 4.80 11.50 5.61
N LYS A 66 5.60 11.96 6.57
CA LYS A 66 7.05 12.01 6.44
C LYS A 66 7.65 10.87 7.25
N LEU A 67 8.58 10.15 6.64
CA LEU A 67 9.42 9.15 7.28
C LEU A 67 10.86 9.45 6.92
N GLU A 68 11.77 9.11 7.81
CA GLU A 68 13.20 9.10 7.55
C GLU A 68 13.69 7.67 7.36
N SER A 69 14.74 7.49 6.54
CA SER A 69 15.27 6.15 6.27
C SER A 69 15.68 5.40 7.54
N HIS A 70 16.21 6.11 8.54
CA HIS A 70 16.64 5.51 9.80
C HIS A 70 15.48 4.87 10.58
N GLU A 71 14.24 5.34 10.38
CA GLU A 71 13.05 4.81 11.04
C GLU A 71 12.63 3.43 10.49
N VAL A 72 12.91 3.20 9.20
CA VAL A 72 12.55 1.95 8.49
C VAL A 72 13.68 0.92 8.47
N ILE A 73 14.91 1.27 8.87
CA ILE A 73 16.02 0.32 8.97
C ILE A 73 15.73 -0.71 10.06
N GLY A 74 15.69 -1.99 9.66
CA GLY A 74 15.37 -3.11 10.56
C GLY A 74 13.93 -3.09 11.11
N LYS A 75 13.06 -2.22 10.57
CA LYS A 75 11.65 -2.08 10.94
C LYS A 75 10.79 -2.07 9.67
N THR A 76 9.48 -2.00 9.84
CA THR A 76 8.55 -1.94 8.70
C THR A 76 7.58 -0.79 8.89
N ALA A 77 7.23 -0.14 7.78
CA ALA A 77 6.05 0.71 7.69
C ALA A 77 5.01 -0.03 6.86
N ASP A 78 3.83 -0.27 7.41
CA ASP A 78 2.77 -0.99 6.71
C ASP A 78 1.65 -0.02 6.32
N PHE A 79 1.08 -0.23 5.14
CA PHE A 79 0.02 0.58 4.58
C PHE A 79 -1.12 -0.32 4.14
N ARG A 80 -2.35 0.11 4.35
CA ARG A 80 -3.54 -0.52 3.78
C ARG A 80 -4.19 0.46 2.84
N ILE A 81 -4.49 0.00 1.63
CA ILE A 81 -5.23 0.76 0.62
C ILE A 81 -6.53 0.02 0.30
N SER A 82 -7.57 0.77 0.03
CA SER A 82 -8.92 0.27 -0.24
C SER A 82 -9.64 1.20 -1.22
N ASP A 83 -10.73 0.75 -1.82
CA ASP A 83 -11.66 1.61 -2.57
C ASP A 83 -12.47 2.55 -1.64
N GLY A 84 -12.64 2.18 -0.37
CA GLY A 84 -13.35 2.97 0.61
C GLY A 84 -13.05 2.62 2.07
N MET A 85 -13.61 3.42 2.97
CA MET A 85 -13.61 3.19 4.42
C MET A 85 -15.01 3.37 4.98
N ILE A 86 -15.43 2.49 5.88
CA ILE A 86 -16.72 2.56 6.58
C ILE A 86 -16.43 2.73 8.07
N LYS A 87 -16.91 3.81 8.69
CA LYS A 87 -16.72 4.11 10.13
C LYS A 87 -15.25 4.00 10.58
N ASP A 88 -14.34 4.58 9.80
CA ASP A 88 -12.87 4.53 9.98
C ASP A 88 -12.25 3.12 10.00
N ARG A 89 -12.93 2.14 9.41
CA ARG A 89 -12.41 0.79 9.18
C ARG A 89 -12.32 0.49 7.69
N MET A 90 -11.34 -0.33 7.31
CA MET A 90 -11.24 -0.96 6.00
C MET A 90 -11.72 -2.40 6.10
N THR A 91 -12.86 -2.70 5.49
CA THR A 91 -13.43 -4.06 5.43
C THR A 91 -12.72 -4.92 4.38
N SER A 92 -12.35 -4.32 3.25
CA SER A 92 -11.52 -4.91 2.21
C SER A 92 -10.27 -4.06 2.02
N TYR A 93 -9.11 -4.66 1.79
CA TYR A 93 -7.87 -3.91 1.62
C TYR A 93 -6.76 -4.71 0.97
N ILE A 94 -5.79 -3.99 0.40
CA ILE A 94 -4.47 -4.49 0.02
C ILE A 94 -3.46 -3.91 1.02
N GLU A 95 -2.75 -4.80 1.72
CA GLU A 95 -1.69 -4.45 2.66
C GLU A 95 -0.34 -4.44 1.95
N ILE A 96 0.32 -3.28 1.96
CA ILE A 96 1.66 -3.08 1.43
C ILE A 96 2.62 -2.83 2.60
N LYS A 97 3.73 -3.55 2.59
CA LYS A 97 4.83 -3.40 3.54
C LYS A 97 6.01 -2.70 2.87
N LEU A 98 6.54 -1.67 3.53
CA LEU A 98 7.80 -1.01 3.21
C LEU A 98 8.88 -1.48 4.18
N THR A 99 9.98 -1.99 3.65
CA THR A 99 11.21 -2.29 4.39
C THR A 99 12.43 -1.66 3.71
N SER A 100 13.56 -1.61 4.39
CA SER A 100 14.84 -1.21 3.79
C SER A 100 15.91 -2.29 3.95
N GLN A 101 16.87 -2.30 3.04
CA GLN A 101 18.03 -3.19 3.09
C GLN A 101 19.25 -2.47 2.51
N PHE A 102 20.44 -2.72 3.07
CA PHE A 102 21.71 -2.27 2.52
C PHE A 102 22.27 -3.28 1.52
N PHE A 103 22.95 -2.79 0.49
CA PHE A 103 23.68 -3.59 -0.48
C PHE A 103 24.92 -2.83 -0.97
N VAL A 104 25.94 -3.56 -1.40
CA VAL A 104 27.15 -2.96 -2.01
C VAL A 104 26.96 -2.97 -3.53
N ASP A 105 27.15 -1.82 -4.18
CA ASP A 105 27.08 -1.72 -5.63
C ASP A 105 28.36 -2.25 -6.31
N HIS A 106 28.36 -2.38 -7.64
CA HIS A 106 29.52 -2.87 -8.39
C HIS A 106 30.78 -2.00 -8.24
N LYS A 107 30.67 -0.78 -7.71
CA LYS A 107 31.80 0.13 -7.45
C LYS A 107 32.28 0.05 -6.00
N GLY A 108 31.72 -0.84 -5.19
CA GLY A 108 32.08 -1.00 -3.77
C GLY A 108 31.42 0.00 -2.83
N ALA A 109 30.47 0.82 -3.31
CA ALA A 109 29.77 1.77 -2.45
C ALA A 109 28.56 1.10 -1.78
N GLU A 110 28.39 1.31 -0.48
CA GLU A 110 27.18 0.91 0.23
C GLU A 110 25.99 1.76 -0.23
N ARG A 111 24.85 1.10 -0.43
CA ARG A 111 23.61 1.68 -0.94
C ARG A 111 22.44 1.13 -0.15
N MET A 112 21.44 1.96 0.04
CA MET A 112 20.16 1.54 0.58
C MET A 112 19.15 1.29 -0.54
N LYS A 113 18.42 0.17 -0.46
CA LYS A 113 17.22 -0.09 -1.26
C LYS A 113 15.99 -0.13 -0.37
N PHE A 114 14.90 0.43 -0.87
CA PHE A 114 13.57 0.35 -0.28
C PHE A 114 12.78 -0.72 -1.00
N ILE A 115 12.18 -1.64 -0.25
CA ILE A 115 11.47 -2.79 -0.77
C ILE A 115 10.00 -2.65 -0.42
N PHE A 116 9.14 -2.72 -1.44
CA PHE A 116 7.70 -2.70 -1.30
C PHE A 116 7.14 -4.09 -1.60
N THR A 117 6.40 -4.65 -0.65
CA THR A 117 5.83 -6.00 -0.78
C THR A 117 4.33 -5.97 -0.52
N VAL A 118 3.53 -6.59 -1.39
CA VAL A 118 2.14 -6.90 -1.06
C VAL A 118 2.13 -8.01 -0.03
N ASN A 119 1.80 -7.69 1.23
CA ASN A 119 1.86 -8.62 2.35
C ASN A 119 0.56 -9.43 2.49
N ARG A 120 -0.59 -8.80 2.24
CA ARG A 120 -1.91 -9.43 2.36
C ARG A 120 -2.92 -8.74 1.45
N ILE A 121 -3.86 -9.50 0.91
CA ILE A 121 -5.08 -8.98 0.30
C ILE A 121 -6.25 -9.58 1.06
N HIS A 122 -7.15 -8.74 1.57
CA HIS A 122 -8.29 -9.16 2.37
C HIS A 122 -9.59 -8.64 1.75
N PRO A 123 -10.63 -9.50 1.61
CA PRO A 123 -10.66 -10.93 1.94
C PRO A 123 -9.89 -11.82 0.94
N GLY A 124 -9.47 -11.26 -0.19
CA GLY A 124 -8.76 -11.93 -1.27
C GLY A 124 -9.15 -11.30 -2.61
N MET A 125 -8.55 -11.75 -3.71
CA MET A 125 -8.97 -11.35 -5.07
C MET A 125 -9.86 -12.44 -5.69
N LEU A 126 -10.90 -12.01 -6.40
CA LEU A 126 -11.78 -12.91 -7.16
C LEU A 126 -11.14 -13.26 -8.51
N PHE A 127 -10.24 -14.24 -8.50
CA PHE A 127 -9.50 -14.64 -9.70
C PHE A 127 -10.34 -15.33 -10.79
N LYS A 128 -11.49 -15.92 -10.41
CA LYS A 128 -12.33 -16.71 -11.33
C LYS A 128 -13.09 -15.85 -12.34
N ASN A 129 -13.48 -14.63 -11.96
CA ASN A 129 -14.27 -13.72 -12.79
C ASN A 129 -13.55 -12.36 -12.89
N PRO A 130 -12.49 -12.26 -13.70
CA PRO A 130 -11.84 -10.97 -13.93
C PRO A 130 -12.83 -10.01 -14.61
N SER A 131 -12.94 -8.78 -14.11
CA SER A 131 -13.81 -7.76 -14.69
C SER A 131 -13.29 -7.25 -16.04
N LYS A 132 -11.96 -7.32 -16.23
CA LYS A 132 -11.21 -7.10 -17.49
C LYS A 132 -9.96 -7.98 -17.46
N PRO A 133 -9.30 -8.27 -18.61
CA PRO A 133 -8.07 -9.08 -18.61
C PRO A 133 -7.05 -8.56 -17.58
N TYR A 134 -6.65 -9.43 -16.65
CA TYR A 134 -5.73 -9.15 -15.55
C TYR A 134 -6.21 -8.18 -14.45
N PHE A 135 -7.51 -7.85 -14.40
CA PHE A 135 -8.13 -7.04 -13.35
C PHE A 135 -9.13 -7.87 -12.56
N TYR A 136 -8.99 -7.85 -11.23
CA TYR A 136 -9.78 -8.66 -10.32
C TYR A 136 -10.44 -7.79 -9.27
N SER A 137 -11.68 -8.09 -8.93
CA SER A 137 -12.35 -7.45 -7.81
C SER A 137 -11.86 -8.03 -6.49
N LEU A 138 -11.90 -7.24 -5.42
CA LEU A 138 -11.77 -7.77 -4.07
C LEU A 138 -12.98 -8.68 -3.78
N GLY A 139 -12.76 -9.76 -3.04
CA GLY A 139 -13.86 -10.58 -2.55
C GLY A 139 -14.76 -9.81 -1.60
N LYS A 140 -15.96 -10.33 -1.36
CA LYS A 140 -16.86 -9.79 -0.33
C LYS A 140 -16.47 -10.34 1.04
N PRO A 141 -16.45 -9.51 2.11
CA PRO A 141 -16.26 -10.01 3.46
C PRO A 141 -17.41 -10.96 3.82
N LYS A 142 -17.09 -12.08 4.50
CA LYS A 142 -18.11 -13.01 5.02
C LYS A 142 -18.98 -12.26 6.03
N GLY A 143 -20.19 -11.88 5.62
CA GLY A 143 -21.10 -11.02 6.39
C GLY A 143 -21.91 -10.03 5.55
N GLU A 144 -21.55 -9.84 4.27
CA GLU A 144 -22.35 -9.13 3.26
C GLU A 144 -22.90 -10.11 2.20
N GLU A 145 -23.26 -11.32 2.62
CA GLU A 145 -24.36 -12.02 1.95
C GLU A 145 -25.61 -11.23 2.36
N GLN A 146 -25.98 -10.24 1.54
CA GLN A 146 -27.36 -9.78 1.55
C GLN A 146 -28.21 -11.03 1.44
N GLU A 147 -29.04 -11.25 2.45
CA GLU A 147 -30.22 -12.07 2.31
C GLU A 147 -30.87 -11.61 1.01
N ASP A 148 -30.75 -12.44 -0.03
CA ASP A 148 -31.66 -12.40 -1.16
C ASP A 148 -33.03 -12.62 -0.53
N ILE A 149 -33.70 -11.53 -0.16
CA ILE A 149 -35.12 -11.54 0.13
C ILE A 149 -35.73 -12.06 -1.17
N PRO A 150 -36.30 -13.28 -1.19
CA PRO A 150 -37.03 -13.71 -2.36
C PRO A 150 -38.21 -12.75 -2.47
N ASP A 151 -38.25 -11.97 -3.54
CA ASP A 151 -39.48 -11.31 -3.97
C ASP A 151 -40.52 -12.41 -4.23
N GLU A 152 -41.54 -12.40 -3.36
CA GLU A 152 -42.93 -12.88 -3.49
C GLU A 152 -43.27 -14.23 -4.14
N ASP A 153 -44.09 -15.02 -3.42
CA ASP A 153 -45.52 -15.20 -3.78
C ASP A 153 -46.36 -15.27 -2.48
#